data_AF-A0A0X3ARM3-F1
#
_entry.id   AF-A0A0X3ARM3-F1
#
_cell.length_a   1.000
_cell.length_b   1.000
_cell.length_c   1.000
_cell.angle_alpha   90.00
_cell.angle_beta   90.00
_cell.angle_gamma   90.00
#
_symmetry.space_group_name_H-M   'P 1'
#
loop_
_entity.id
_entity.type
_entity.pdbx_description
1 polymer ?
#
loop_
_entity_poly.entity_id
_entity_poly.type
_entity_poly.pdbx_seq_one_letter_code
_entity_poly.pdbx_strand_id
1 'polypeptide(L)'
;MYGIYYNTPINFKQLIEKKDVEKTNLDQSIAKYINILVTSSFGECKFNDMLGCNIWEMDFDLLSDTNSLRDKFKNDIKETIMMNESRLNLLEVEVSIGVSQIPSYRNSIRFKKKVMMKINGLIKKTNRPFNFYGYFFIGPLSQI
;
A
#
# COMPACT_ATOMS: atom_id res chain seq x y z
N MET A 1 -8.41 4.75 25.40
CA MET A 1 -7.66 3.51 25.71
C MET A 1 -6.47 3.38 24.75
N TYR A 2 -5.26 3.09 25.24
CA TYR A 2 -4.11 2.82 24.37
C TYR A 2 -4.26 1.41 23.80
N GLY A 3 -4.64 1.30 22.52
CA GLY A 3 -4.74 0.01 21.83
C GLY A 3 -3.34 -0.60 21.67
N ILE A 4 -3.23 -1.89 21.98
CA ILE A 4 -2.03 -2.68 21.68
C ILE A 4 -2.09 -2.98 20.18
N TYR A 5 -1.07 -2.57 19.42
CA TYR A 5 -0.97 -2.88 17.99
C TYR A 5 0.00 -4.03 17.79
N TYR A 6 -0.33 -4.92 16.85
CA TYR A 6 0.49 -6.08 16.54
C TYR A 6 1.23 -5.91 15.22
N ASN A 7 2.39 -6.54 15.15
CA ASN A 7 3.19 -6.58 13.94
C ASN A 7 2.59 -7.53 12.90
N THR A 8 2.55 -7.11 11.62
CA THR A 8 2.19 -7.97 10.47
C THR A 8 3.36 -8.13 9.51
N PRO A 9 3.62 -9.34 8.95
CA PRO A 9 2.90 -10.60 9.18
C PRO A 9 3.16 -11.17 10.58
N ILE A 10 2.16 -11.87 11.13
CA ILE A 10 2.26 -12.48 12.45
C ILE A 10 3.22 -13.67 12.37
N ASN A 11 4.21 -13.71 13.26
CA ASN A 11 5.10 -14.86 13.36
C ASN A 11 4.41 -16.00 14.12
N PHE A 12 3.71 -16.86 13.39
CA PHE A 12 3.01 -18.01 13.98
C PHE A 12 3.93 -18.99 14.70
N LYS A 13 5.21 -19.07 14.33
CA LYS A 13 6.19 -19.94 15.04
C LYS A 13 6.35 -19.49 16.49
N GLN A 14 6.51 -18.19 16.73
CA GLN A 14 6.64 -17.64 18.07
C GLN A 14 5.34 -17.81 18.89
N LEU A 15 4.19 -17.68 18.22
CA LEU A 15 2.88 -17.89 18.86
C LEU A 15 2.71 -19.33 19.34
N ILE A 16 3.10 -20.32 18.53
CA ILE A 16 3.07 -21.74 18.89
C ILE A 16 4.04 -22.04 20.04
N GLU A 17 5.20 -21.37 20.07
CA GLU A 17 6.19 -21.43 21.15
C GLU A 17 5.77 -20.67 22.44
N LYS A 18 4.52 -20.17 22.53
CA LYS A 18 3.98 -19.37 23.64
C LYS A 18 4.80 -18.11 23.97
N LYS A 19 5.50 -17.55 22.98
CA LYS A 19 6.19 -16.27 23.12
C LYS A 19 5.22 -15.13 22.84
N ASP A 20 5.44 -14.00 23.51
CA ASP A 20 4.65 -12.78 23.29
C ASP A 20 4.76 -12.32 21.83
N VAL A 21 3.63 -11.92 21.26
CA VAL A 21 3.57 -11.38 19.90
C VAL A 21 4.23 -10.01 19.88
N GLU A 22 5.05 -9.76 18.86
CA GLU A 22 5.69 -8.46 18.65
C GLU A 22 4.65 -7.34 18.60
N LYS A 23 4.75 -6.44 19.58
CA LYS A 23 3.95 -5.22 19.64
C LYS A 23 4.60 -4.18 18.74
N THR A 24 3.78 -3.47 17.98
CA THR A 24 4.23 -2.41 17.07
C THR A 24 3.70 -1.05 17.52
N ASN A 25 4.37 0.00 17.05
CA ASN A 25 3.92 1.37 17.29
C ASN A 25 2.72 1.71 16.40
N LEU A 26 1.95 2.72 16.81
CA LEU A 26 0.80 3.22 16.04
C LEU A 26 1.21 3.59 14.60
N ASP A 27 2.33 4.28 14.44
CA ASP A 27 2.84 4.72 13.15
C ASP A 27 3.11 3.53 12.22
N GLN A 28 3.77 2.50 12.75
CA GLN A 28 4.06 1.27 12.01
C GLN A 28 2.79 0.47 11.70
N SER A 29 1.80 0.46 12.62
CA SER A 29 0.51 -0.17 12.39
C SER A 29 -0.25 0.49 11.23
N ILE A 30 -0.27 1.82 11.17
CA ILE A 30 -0.90 2.57 10.07
C ILE A 30 -0.16 2.29 8.76
N ALA A 31 1.18 2.35 8.75
CA ALA A 31 1.97 2.05 7.56
C ALA A 31 1.70 0.64 7.00
N LYS A 32 1.60 -0.37 7.88
CA LYS A 32 1.28 -1.75 7.47
C LYS A 32 -0.14 -1.89 6.95
N TYR A 33 -1.10 -1.20 7.56
CA TYR A 33 -2.48 -1.23 7.09
C TYR A 33 -2.62 -0.58 5.71
N ILE A 34 -1.98 0.57 5.49
CA ILE A 34 -1.91 1.22 4.17
C ILE A 34 -1.29 0.27 3.13
N ASN A 35 -0.19 -0.42 3.49
CA ASN A 35 0.39 -1.42 2.59
C ASN A 35 -0.62 -2.49 2.18
N ILE A 36 -1.35 -3.06 3.15
CA ILE A 36 -2.39 -4.07 2.86
C ILE A 36 -3.47 -3.51 1.94
N LEU A 37 -3.98 -2.30 2.23
CA LEU A 37 -5.01 -1.64 1.41
C LEU A 37 -4.57 -1.45 -0.04
N VAL A 38 -3.31 -1.07 -0.26
CA VAL A 38 -2.78 -0.81 -1.60
C VAL A 38 -2.48 -2.11 -2.35
N THR A 39 -2.04 -3.17 -1.64
CA THR A 39 -1.74 -4.45 -2.28
C THR A 39 -2.99 -5.27 -2.59
N SER A 40 -4.08 -5.08 -1.85
CA SER A 40 -5.32 -5.83 -2.02
C SER A 40 -6.27 -5.20 -3.03
N SER A 41 -6.90 -6.05 -3.84
CA SER A 41 -7.95 -5.67 -4.77
C SER A 41 -9.33 -5.64 -4.08
N PHE A 42 -10.27 -4.85 -4.59
CA PHE A 42 -11.65 -4.86 -4.09
C PHE A 42 -12.26 -6.27 -4.16
N GLY A 43 -12.99 -6.69 -3.12
CA GLY A 43 -13.60 -8.02 -3.04
C GLY A 43 -12.67 -9.17 -2.59
N GLU A 44 -11.37 -8.93 -2.35
CA GLU A 44 -10.49 -9.98 -1.79
C GLU A 44 -10.82 -10.31 -0.33
N CYS A 45 -11.30 -9.32 0.42
CA CYS A 45 -11.69 -9.51 1.81
C CYS A 45 -13.15 -9.94 1.90
N LYS A 46 -13.39 -11.23 2.17
CA LYS A 46 -14.74 -11.82 2.32
C LYS A 46 -15.65 -11.10 3.32
N PHE A 47 -15.09 -10.37 4.27
CA PHE A 47 -15.84 -9.67 5.31
C PHE A 47 -16.16 -8.21 4.95
N ASN A 48 -15.41 -7.63 4.00
CA ASN A 48 -15.61 -6.26 3.58
C ASN A 48 -15.13 -6.09 2.13
N ASP A 49 -16.08 -6.10 1.20
CA ASP A 49 -15.78 -5.99 -0.22
C ASP A 49 -15.21 -4.61 -0.61
N MET A 50 -15.40 -3.59 0.23
CA MET A 50 -14.84 -2.24 0.07
C MET A 50 -13.38 -2.12 0.56
N LEU A 51 -12.81 -3.20 1.08
CA LEU A 51 -11.42 -3.23 1.53
C LEU A 51 -10.51 -3.63 0.36
N GLY A 52 -9.96 -2.64 -0.32
CA GLY A 52 -9.03 -2.82 -1.43
C GLY A 52 -8.83 -1.54 -2.23
N CYS A 53 -8.02 -1.61 -3.27
CA CYS A 53 -7.78 -0.52 -4.21
C CYS A 53 -7.93 -1.03 -5.66
N ASN A 54 -8.47 -0.21 -6.56
CA ASN A 54 -8.74 -0.61 -7.95
C ASN A 54 -7.53 -0.47 -8.88
N ILE A 55 -6.33 -0.33 -8.32
CA ILE A 55 -5.08 -0.12 -9.05
C ILE A 55 -4.87 -1.22 -10.10
N TRP A 56 -5.18 -2.47 -9.77
CA TRP A 56 -4.94 -3.64 -10.62
C TRP A 56 -5.89 -3.75 -11.83
N GLU A 57 -7.12 -3.25 -11.72
CA GLU A 57 -8.07 -3.18 -12.85
C GLU A 57 -7.59 -2.15 -13.88
N MET A 58 -7.03 -1.03 -13.41
CA MET A 58 -6.57 0.08 -14.25
C MET A 58 -5.21 -0.17 -14.92
N ASP A 59 -4.42 -1.12 -14.43
CA ASP A 59 -3.13 -1.49 -15.01
C ASP A 59 -3.24 -2.07 -16.43
N PHE A 60 -4.41 -2.60 -16.79
CA PHE A 60 -4.70 -3.17 -18.11
C PHE A 60 -5.11 -2.13 -19.15
N ASP A 61 -5.39 -0.88 -18.75
CA ASP A 61 -5.68 0.22 -19.67
C ASP A 61 -4.39 0.69 -20.37
N LEU A 62 -3.92 -0.11 -21.33
CA LEU A 62 -2.71 0.11 -22.12
C LEU A 62 -2.73 1.43 -22.93
N LEU A 63 -3.91 2.06 -23.05
CA LEU A 63 -4.20 3.23 -23.89
C LEU A 63 -4.30 4.55 -23.11
N SER A 64 -4.22 4.54 -21.78
CA SER A 64 -4.36 5.75 -20.98
C SER A 64 -3.05 6.53 -20.88
N ASP A 65 -3.10 7.86 -21.08
CA ASP A 65 -1.97 8.75 -20.83
C ASP A 65 -1.44 8.56 -19.41
N THR A 66 -0.11 8.55 -19.23
CA THR A 66 0.54 8.32 -17.94
C THR A 66 0.12 9.32 -16.86
N ASN A 67 -0.23 10.54 -17.26
CA ASN A 67 -0.74 11.56 -16.36
C ASN A 67 -2.15 11.23 -15.88
N SER A 68 -3.03 10.78 -16.78
CA SER A 68 -4.40 10.37 -16.39
C SER A 68 -4.39 9.16 -15.46
N LEU A 69 -3.48 8.20 -15.70
CA LEU A 69 -3.31 7.02 -14.86
C LEU A 69 -2.80 7.40 -13.46
N ARG A 70 -1.84 8.33 -13.40
CA ARG A 70 -1.33 8.87 -12.13
C ARG A 70 -2.44 9.54 -11.32
N ASP A 71 -3.29 10.33 -11.96
CA ASP A 71 -4.38 11.03 -11.28
C ASP A 71 -5.47 10.06 -10.79
N LYS A 72 -5.80 9.04 -11.59
CA LYS A 72 -6.69 7.95 -11.17
C LYS A 72 -6.13 7.22 -9.95
N PHE A 73 -4.88 6.74 -10.00
CA PHE A 73 -4.24 6.08 -8.84
C PHE A 73 -4.21 6.97 -7.60
N LYS A 74 -3.93 8.26 -7.76
CA LYS A 74 -3.95 9.21 -6.65
C LYS A 74 -5.33 9.30 -6.02
N ASN A 75 -6.39 9.40 -6.83
CA ASN A 75 -7.76 9.49 -6.33
C ASN A 75 -8.20 8.19 -5.65
N ASP A 76 -7.93 7.04 -6.26
CA ASP A 76 -8.30 5.73 -5.71
C ASP A 76 -7.62 5.46 -4.37
N ILE A 77 -6.31 5.71 -4.27
CA ILE A 77 -5.57 5.57 -3.00
C ILE A 77 -6.14 6.53 -1.95
N LYS A 78 -6.45 7.77 -2.34
CA LYS A 78 -7.00 8.77 -1.43
C LYS A 78 -8.36 8.34 -0.89
N GLU A 79 -9.27 7.89 -1.75
CA GLU A 79 -10.61 7.41 -1.37
C GLU A 79 -10.52 6.17 -0.47
N THR A 80 -9.70 5.20 -0.86
CA THR A 80 -9.48 3.96 -0.10
C THR A 80 -9.00 4.26 1.33
N ILE A 81 -8.03 5.17 1.48
CA ILE A 81 -7.50 5.57 2.80
C ILE A 81 -8.56 6.33 3.60
N MET A 82 -9.30 7.25 2.99
CA MET A 82 -10.35 8.01 3.68
C MET A 82 -11.48 7.12 4.19
N MET A 83 -11.86 6.07 3.44
CA MET A 83 -12.92 5.15 3.83
C MET A 83 -12.46 4.13 4.88
N ASN A 84 -11.27 3.57 4.73
CA ASN A 84 -10.83 2.41 5.53
C ASN A 84 -9.94 2.77 6.73
N GLU A 85 -9.25 3.92 6.71
CA GLU A 85 -8.28 4.29 7.75
C GLU A 85 -8.69 5.57 8.50
N SER A 86 -9.56 5.40 9.50
CA SER A 86 -10.08 6.52 10.30
C SER A 86 -9.06 7.14 11.28
N ARG A 87 -7.94 6.46 11.58
CA ARG A 87 -6.93 6.91 12.56
C ARG A 87 -5.98 7.96 11.98
N LEU A 88 -5.85 8.01 10.67
CA LEU A 88 -5.02 8.97 9.93
C LEU A 88 -5.92 10.10 9.39
N ASN A 89 -5.45 11.34 9.52
CA ASN A 89 -5.99 12.47 8.77
C ASN A 89 -5.12 12.67 7.53
N LEU A 90 -5.65 12.36 6.36
CA LEU A 90 -4.92 12.40 5.10
C LEU A 90 -4.72 13.85 4.65
N LEU A 91 -3.46 14.28 4.46
CA LEU A 91 -3.15 15.60 3.95
C LEU A 91 -2.91 15.56 2.44
N GLU A 92 -1.99 14.69 2.03
CA GLU A 92 -1.54 14.61 0.64
C GLU A 92 -1.17 13.20 0.23
N VAL A 93 -1.51 12.85 -1.00
CA VAL A 93 -1.06 11.64 -1.68
C VAL A 93 -0.36 12.06 -2.96
N GLU A 94 0.90 11.70 -3.07
CA GLU A 94 1.72 11.85 -4.27
C GLU A 94 1.96 10.46 -4.86
N VAL A 95 1.60 10.25 -6.13
CA VAL A 95 1.89 9.02 -6.87
C VAL A 95 2.82 9.37 -8.02
N SER A 96 3.93 8.67 -8.21
CA SER A 96 4.83 8.86 -9.35
C SER A 96 5.06 7.55 -10.08
N ILE A 97 4.96 7.60 -11.42
CA ILE A 97 5.15 6.44 -12.29
C ILE A 97 6.52 6.60 -12.95
N GLY A 98 7.42 5.67 -12.69
CA GLY A 98 8.75 5.60 -13.30
C GLY A 98 8.97 4.27 -14.02
N VAL A 99 10.07 4.17 -14.76
CA VAL A 99 10.53 2.90 -15.33
C VAL A 99 11.78 2.47 -14.60
N SER A 100 11.76 1.27 -14.02
CA SER A 100 12.92 0.69 -13.35
C SER A 100 13.49 -0.43 -14.21
N GLN A 101 14.81 -0.39 -14.42
CA GLN A 101 15.56 -1.44 -15.10
C GLN A 101 15.91 -2.52 -14.07
N ILE A 102 15.45 -3.76 -14.31
CA ILE A 102 15.80 -4.90 -13.47
C ILE A 102 16.73 -5.80 -14.29
N PRO A 103 17.94 -6.12 -13.77
CA PRO A 103 18.83 -7.06 -14.44
C PRO A 103 18.21 -8.46 -14.43
N SER A 104 18.05 -9.07 -15.61
CA SER A 104 17.57 -10.45 -15.74
C SER A 104 18.73 -11.44 -15.75
N TYR A 105 18.46 -12.68 -15.31
CA TYR A 105 19.42 -13.79 -15.21
C TYR A 105 20.12 -14.16 -16.54
N ARG A 106 19.63 -13.66 -17.67
CA ARG A 106 20.13 -13.96 -19.03
C ARG A 106 20.61 -12.72 -19.79
N ASN A 107 21.21 -11.75 -19.09
CA ASN A 107 21.79 -10.54 -19.68
C ASN A 107 20.81 -9.66 -20.50
N SER A 108 19.51 -9.82 -20.29
CA SER A 108 18.47 -8.97 -20.90
C SER A 108 17.96 -7.94 -19.89
N ILE A 109 17.81 -6.69 -20.33
CA ILE A 109 17.25 -5.60 -19.53
C ILE A 109 15.73 -5.71 -19.62
N ARG A 110 15.07 -5.98 -18.49
CA ARG A 110 13.60 -5.89 -18.41
C ARG A 110 13.21 -4.53 -17.85
N PHE A 111 12.39 -3.82 -18.60
CA PHE A 111 11.77 -2.57 -18.14
C PHE A 111 10.48 -2.91 -17.41
N LYS A 112 10.41 -2.63 -16.11
CA LYS A 112 9.16 -2.67 -15.34
C LYS A 112 8.71 -1.26 -15.03
N LYS A 113 7.41 -0.99 -15.17
CA LYS A 113 6.82 0.26 -14.68
C LYS A 113 6.77 0.15 -13.16
N LYS A 114 7.43 1.07 -12.46
CA LYS A 114 7.44 1.18 -11.00
C LYS A 114 6.58 2.35 -10.61
N VAL A 115 5.56 2.10 -9.78
CA VAL A 115 4.78 3.16 -9.17
C VAL A 115 5.26 3.37 -7.76
N MET A 116 5.62 4.60 -7.46
CA MET A 116 6.00 5.04 -6.13
C MET A 116 4.86 5.88 -5.58
N MET A 117 4.49 5.62 -4.34
CA MET A 117 3.49 6.38 -3.61
C MET A 117 4.12 6.98 -2.37
N LYS A 118 3.77 8.23 -2.10
CA LYS A 118 4.13 8.96 -0.90
C LYS A 118 2.85 9.52 -0.30
N ILE A 119 2.58 9.13 0.93
CA ILE A 119 1.38 9.50 1.68
C ILE A 119 1.83 10.33 2.87
N ASN A 120 1.36 11.58 2.92
CA ASN A 120 1.59 12.50 4.02
C ASN A 120 0.27 12.72 4.76
N GLY A 121 0.32 12.68 6.09
CA GLY A 121 -0.86 12.86 6.92
C GLY A 121 -0.53 13.23 8.36
N LEU A 122 -1.58 13.39 9.17
CA LEU A 122 -1.48 13.64 10.61
C LEU A 122 -2.19 12.53 11.36
N ILE A 123 -1.53 11.94 12.35
CA ILE A 123 -2.17 10.92 13.20
C ILE A 123 -3.12 11.63 14.15
N LYS A 124 -4.43 11.35 14.05
CA LYS A 124 -5.46 12.08 14.83
C LYS A 124 -5.23 12.02 16.34
N LYS A 125 -4.68 10.91 16.83
CA LYS A 125 -4.47 10.67 18.26
C LYS A 125 -3.29 11.44 18.87
N THR A 126 -2.21 11.63 18.12
CA THR A 126 -0.95 12.23 18.62
C THR A 126 -0.65 13.57 17.97
N ASN A 127 -1.42 13.96 16.95
CA ASN A 127 -1.20 15.11 16.10
C ASN A 127 0.22 15.19 15.51
N ARG A 128 0.85 14.02 15.32
CA ARG A 128 2.20 13.92 14.75
C ARG A 128 2.14 13.77 13.23
N PRO A 129 3.09 14.35 12.49
CA PRO A 129 3.20 14.13 11.06
C PRO A 129 3.55 12.67 10.78
N PHE A 130 2.83 12.08 9.82
CA PHE A 130 3.03 10.73 9.34
C PHE A 130 3.40 10.79 7.87
N ASN A 131 4.57 10.25 7.55
CA ASN A 131 5.08 10.16 6.19
C ASN A 131 5.29 8.68 5.87
N PHE A 132 4.65 8.23 4.80
CA PHE A 132 4.74 6.86 4.34
C PHE A 132 5.19 6.83 2.89
N TYR A 133 6.12 5.92 2.59
CA TYR A 133 6.64 5.69 1.26
C TYR A 133 6.42 4.23 0.89
N GLY A 134 5.73 3.99 -0.22
CA GLY A 134 5.51 2.66 -0.76
C GLY A 134 5.80 2.62 -2.25
N TYR A 135 6.00 1.41 -2.78
CA TYR A 135 6.12 1.22 -4.21
C TYR A 135 5.61 -0.15 -4.62
N PHE A 136 5.12 -0.25 -5.84
CA PHE A 136 4.73 -1.50 -6.47
C PHE A 136 5.13 -1.48 -7.95
N PHE A 137 5.13 -2.65 -8.58
CA PHE A 137 5.48 -2.80 -9.99
C PHE A 137 4.27 -3.22 -10.80
N ILE A 138 4.06 -2.53 -11.92
CA ILE A 138 2.98 -2.78 -12.87
C ILE A 138 3.52 -3.56 -14.07
N GLY A 139 2.73 -4.53 -14.55
CA GLY A 139 2.92 -5.17 -15.84
C GLY A 139 2.23 -6.53 -15.94
N PRO A 140 1.97 -7.04 -17.17
CA PRO A 140 1.15 -8.24 -17.42
C PRO A 140 1.67 -9.54 -16.79
N LEU A 141 2.87 -9.52 -16.22
CA LEU A 141 3.53 -10.64 -15.54
C LEU A 141 4.33 -10.16 -14.32
N SER A 142 3.69 -9.37 -13.45
CA SER A 142 4.32 -8.87 -12.22
C SER A 142 3.62 -9.38 -10.97
N GLN A 143 3.50 -10.71 -10.83
CA GLN A 143 3.65 -11.33 -9.51
C GLN A 143 5.10 -11.78 -9.33
N ILE A 144 5.49 -11.82 -8.04
CA ILE A 144 6.82 -11.93 -7.43
C ILE A 144 7.80 -12.84 -8.19
#